data_AF-A0AAD5TSE6-F1
#
_entry.id   AF-A0AAD5TSE6-F1
#
_cell.length_a   1.000
_cell.length_b   1.000
_cell.length_c   1.000
_cell.angle_alpha   90.00
_cell.angle_beta   90.00
_cell.angle_gamma   90.00
#
_symmetry.space_group_name_H-M   'P 1'
#
loop_
_entity.id
_entity.type
_entity.pdbx_description
1 polymer ?
#
loop_
_entity_poly.entity_id
_entity_poly.type
_entity_poly.pdbx_seq_one_letter_code
_entity_poly.pdbx_strand_id
1 'polypeptide(L)'
;MSTRHILAPLTVPWSDDKDATDAERAYRAAGLVRTTGTVFTLPPSATALHAAFAQSHKSQNLTVGARALCKHHERRPAGSAAHPFWPTPTGTEAAKSAAAEQLFWDISNAAVWRNVHWMNAATVVYEIRNAAGYGMRWSFADVECPVFRGFLEPFPHWHTRASQDSI
;
A
#
# COMPACT_ATOMS: atom_id res chain seq x y z
N MET A 1 17.19 14.67 0.61
CA MET A 1 16.99 13.70 1.71
C MET A 1 16.86 12.31 1.10
N SER A 2 17.65 11.33 1.56
CA SER A 2 17.69 9.98 0.98
C SER A 2 16.39 9.21 1.31
N THR A 3 15.69 8.78 0.27
CA THR A 3 14.38 8.10 0.30
C THR A 3 14.40 6.77 1.06
N ARG A 4 15.59 6.23 1.38
CA ARG A 4 15.76 5.02 2.20
C ARG A 4 15.40 5.19 3.69
N HIS A 5 15.32 6.42 4.21
CA HIS A 5 15.14 6.63 5.66
C HIS A 5 13.71 6.47 6.19
N ILE A 6 12.67 6.60 5.35
CA ILE A 6 11.27 6.62 5.84
C ILE A 6 10.78 5.22 6.20
N LEU A 7 11.25 4.18 5.50
CA LEU A 7 10.73 2.81 5.61
C LEU A 7 11.67 1.86 6.37
N ALA A 8 12.92 2.27 6.59
CA ALA A 8 13.91 1.54 7.39
C ALA A 8 13.47 1.18 8.83
N PRO A 9 12.77 2.04 9.60
CA PRO A 9 12.42 1.70 10.99
C PRO A 9 11.37 0.59 11.12
N LEU A 10 10.81 0.10 10.01
CA LEU A 10 9.78 -0.94 10.03
C LEU A 10 10.36 -2.34 9.87
N THR A 11 11.60 -2.46 9.42
CA THR A 11 12.20 -3.75 9.12
C THR A 11 12.95 -4.33 10.31
N VAL A 12 12.89 -5.64 10.48
CA VAL A 12 13.71 -6.39 11.45
C VAL A 12 14.76 -7.23 10.70
N PRO A 13 15.91 -7.56 11.31
CA PRO A 13 16.94 -8.39 10.68
C PRO A 13 16.38 -9.75 10.22
N TRP A 14 16.93 -10.36 9.17
CA TRP A 14 16.57 -11.73 8.79
C TRP A 14 17.14 -12.76 9.77
N SER A 15 16.59 -13.97 9.78
CA SER A 15 17.27 -15.11 10.41
C SER A 15 18.61 -15.37 9.72
N ASP A 16 19.58 -15.92 10.46
CA ASP A 16 20.82 -16.42 9.86
C ASP A 16 20.51 -17.52 8.84
N ASP A 17 21.30 -17.65 7.77
CA ASP A 17 20.99 -18.56 6.66
C ASP A 17 20.82 -20.04 7.10
N LYS A 18 21.54 -20.45 8.15
CA LYS A 18 21.47 -21.79 8.75
C LYS A 18 20.15 -22.05 9.50
N ASP A 19 19.51 -20.98 9.99
CA ASP A 19 18.31 -21.02 10.82
C ASP A 19 17.05 -20.60 10.04
N ALA A 20 17.24 -19.97 8.87
CA ALA A 20 16.14 -19.57 7.99
C ALA A 20 15.37 -20.80 7.47
N THR A 21 14.06 -20.66 7.40
CA THR A 21 13.19 -21.66 6.74
C THR A 21 13.22 -21.46 5.22
N ASP A 22 12.81 -22.48 4.45
CA ASP A 22 12.65 -22.33 3.00
C ASP A 22 11.63 -21.25 2.64
N ALA A 23 10.59 -21.11 3.45
CA ALA A 23 9.59 -20.06 3.32
C ALA A 23 10.21 -18.67 3.48
N GLU A 24 11.03 -18.45 4.51
CA GLU A 24 11.74 -17.17 4.71
C GLU A 24 12.73 -16.88 3.57
N ARG A 25 13.46 -17.90 3.09
CA ARG A 25 14.36 -17.77 1.94
C ARG A 25 13.62 -17.35 0.68
N ALA A 26 12.53 -18.03 0.34
CA ALA A 26 11.70 -17.70 -0.83
C ALA A 26 11.11 -16.28 -0.72
N TYR A 27 10.66 -15.92 0.49
CA TYR A 27 10.10 -14.62 0.80
C TYR A 27 11.12 -13.48 0.59
N ARG A 28 12.35 -13.68 1.10
CA ARG A 28 13.48 -12.76 0.89
C ARG A 28 13.86 -12.67 -0.60
N ALA A 29 13.93 -13.80 -1.30
CA ALA A 29 14.26 -13.84 -2.72
C ALA A 29 13.23 -13.12 -3.60
N ALA A 30 11.95 -13.09 -3.20
CA ALA A 30 10.90 -12.31 -3.85
C ALA A 30 11.04 -10.79 -3.63
N GLY A 31 12.03 -10.34 -2.85
CA GLY A 31 12.28 -8.94 -2.54
C GLY A 31 11.23 -8.33 -1.61
N LEU A 32 10.65 -9.15 -0.72
CA LEU A 32 9.77 -8.72 0.36
C LEU A 32 10.62 -8.37 1.59
N VAL A 33 10.06 -7.58 2.49
CA VAL A 33 10.75 -7.18 3.73
C VAL A 33 10.21 -7.93 4.94
N ARG A 34 11.04 -8.09 5.96
CA ARG A 34 10.63 -8.67 7.25
C ARG A 34 10.32 -7.57 8.25
N THR A 35 9.19 -7.68 8.94
CA THR A 35 8.80 -6.83 10.08
C THR A 35 8.34 -7.72 11.23
N THR A 36 8.13 -7.14 12.42
CA THR A 36 7.36 -7.82 13.46
C THR A 36 5.98 -8.18 12.90
N GLY A 37 5.58 -9.45 12.99
CA GLY A 37 4.32 -9.96 12.46
C GLY A 37 4.30 -10.34 10.98
N THR A 38 5.46 -10.32 10.28
CA THR A 38 5.56 -10.89 8.93
C THR A 38 5.13 -12.35 8.92
N VAL A 39 4.37 -12.71 7.89
CA VAL A 39 4.03 -14.09 7.55
C VAL A 39 4.83 -14.45 6.30
N PHE A 40 5.66 -15.48 6.36
CA PHE A 40 6.53 -15.90 5.25
C PHE A 40 5.75 -16.65 4.16
N THR A 41 4.74 -15.98 3.59
CA THR A 41 3.92 -16.47 2.49
C THR A 41 4.05 -15.49 1.32
N LEU A 42 4.17 -16.00 0.10
CA LEU A 42 4.24 -15.15 -1.09
C LEU A 42 2.90 -14.42 -1.31
N PRO A 43 2.92 -13.17 -1.78
CA PRO A 43 1.72 -12.40 -1.99
C PRO A 43 0.91 -12.92 -3.19
N PRO A 44 -0.39 -12.53 -3.29
CA PRO A 44 -1.15 -12.64 -4.52
C PRO A 44 -0.40 -12.09 -5.75
N SER A 45 -0.67 -12.65 -6.93
CA SER A 45 -0.07 -12.18 -8.18
C SER A 45 -0.50 -10.75 -8.51
N ALA A 46 0.30 -10.02 -9.30
CA ALA A 46 -0.06 -8.66 -9.75
C ALA A 46 -1.43 -8.63 -10.44
N THR A 47 -1.74 -9.65 -11.25
CA THR A 47 -3.04 -9.82 -11.91
C THR A 47 -4.18 -9.97 -10.91
N ALA A 48 -4.01 -10.79 -9.86
CA ALA A 48 -5.05 -10.96 -8.83
C ALA A 48 -5.28 -9.68 -8.02
N LEU A 49 -4.19 -8.98 -7.65
CA LEU A 49 -4.26 -7.69 -6.95
C LEU A 49 -4.99 -6.63 -7.79
N HIS A 50 -4.67 -6.58 -9.09
CA HIS A 50 -5.29 -5.68 -10.05
C HIS A 50 -6.78 -6.00 -10.24
N ALA A 51 -7.14 -7.28 -10.42
CA ALA A 51 -8.53 -7.70 -10.55
C ALA A 51 -9.37 -7.29 -9.33
N ALA A 52 -8.84 -7.46 -8.11
CA ALA A 52 -9.49 -7.03 -6.88
C ALA A 52 -9.64 -5.51 -6.77
N PHE A 53 -8.70 -4.75 -7.33
CA PHE A 53 -8.75 -3.29 -7.38
C PHE A 53 -9.77 -2.78 -8.41
N ALA A 54 -9.81 -3.43 -9.58
CA ALA A 54 -10.64 -3.08 -10.73
C ALA A 54 -12.08 -3.62 -10.67
N GLN A 55 -12.42 -4.41 -9.63
CA GLN A 55 -13.78 -4.90 -9.43
C GLN A 55 -14.80 -3.76 -9.41
N SER A 56 -15.93 -3.94 -10.10
CA SER A 56 -17.02 -2.96 -10.11
C SER A 56 -17.64 -2.74 -8.72
N HIS A 57 -17.97 -1.49 -8.40
CA HIS A 57 -18.58 -1.08 -7.14
C HIS A 57 -19.97 -0.47 -7.37
N LYS A 58 -21.02 -1.26 -7.12
CA LYS A 58 -22.45 -0.88 -7.23
C LYS A 58 -22.94 -0.48 -8.63
N SER A 59 -22.15 0.27 -9.39
CA SER A 59 -22.32 0.53 -10.83
C SER A 59 -21.22 -0.18 -11.63
N GLN A 60 -21.44 -0.36 -12.93
CA GLN A 60 -20.44 -1.01 -13.80
C GLN A 60 -19.22 -0.12 -14.08
N ASN A 61 -19.35 1.20 -13.90
CA ASN A 61 -18.34 2.16 -14.33
C ASN A 61 -17.42 2.67 -13.21
N LEU A 62 -17.77 2.45 -11.93
CA LEU A 62 -16.94 2.83 -10.79
C LEU A 62 -16.29 1.60 -10.17
N THR A 63 -14.96 1.55 -10.11
CA THR A 63 -14.25 0.43 -9.47
C THR A 63 -14.12 0.62 -7.96
N VAL A 64 -13.83 -0.46 -7.23
CA VAL A 64 -13.52 -0.42 -5.79
C VAL A 64 -12.33 0.50 -5.53
N GLY A 65 -11.30 0.44 -6.37
CA GLY A 65 -10.14 1.33 -6.34
C GLY A 65 -10.52 2.81 -6.49
N ALA A 66 -11.33 3.14 -7.50
CA ALA A 66 -11.79 4.51 -7.74
C ALA A 66 -12.63 5.06 -6.57
N ARG A 67 -13.50 4.23 -5.99
CA ARG A 67 -14.25 4.61 -4.80
C ARG A 67 -13.33 4.90 -3.61
N ALA A 68 -12.32 4.04 -3.38
CA ALA A 68 -11.38 4.26 -2.28
C ALA A 68 -10.66 5.61 -2.45
N LEU A 69 -10.25 5.95 -3.68
CA LEU A 69 -9.64 7.23 -4.00
C LEU A 69 -10.59 8.41 -3.74
N CYS A 70 -11.85 8.33 -4.17
CA CYS A 70 -12.87 9.36 -3.90
C CYS A 70 -13.04 9.61 -2.40
N LYS A 71 -13.11 8.53 -1.60
CA LYS A 71 -13.28 8.62 -0.14
C LYS A 71 -12.11 9.34 0.56
N HIS A 72 -10.89 9.25 0.04
CA HIS A 72 -9.76 10.01 0.59
C HIS A 72 -9.95 11.52 0.44
N HIS A 73 -10.55 11.97 -0.67
CA HIS A 73 -10.82 13.38 -0.92
C HIS A 73 -12.06 13.90 -0.16
N GLU A 74 -13.12 13.10 -0.05
CA GLU A 74 -14.33 13.48 0.73
C GLU A 74 -14.05 13.77 2.21
N ARG A 75 -13.00 13.17 2.77
CA ARG A 75 -12.58 13.40 4.16
C ARG A 75 -11.85 14.71 4.37
N ARG A 76 -11.55 15.46 3.31
CA ARG A 76 -10.81 16.72 3.40
C ARG A 76 -11.78 17.91 3.56
N PRO A 77 -11.45 18.89 4.41
CA PRO A 77 -12.21 20.14 4.48
C PRO A 77 -12.23 20.84 3.12
N ALA A 78 -13.39 21.42 2.77
CA ALA A 78 -13.53 22.25 1.59
C ALA A 78 -12.49 23.39 1.58
N GLY A 79 -11.86 23.62 0.43
CA GLY A 79 -10.77 24.60 0.30
C GLY A 79 -9.38 24.10 0.73
N SER A 80 -9.24 22.82 1.08
CA SER A 80 -7.92 22.19 1.26
C SER A 80 -7.07 22.30 0.00
N ALA A 81 -5.76 22.50 0.18
CA ALA A 81 -4.78 22.32 -0.88
C ALA A 81 -4.89 20.92 -1.51
N ALA A 82 -4.41 20.79 -2.76
CA ALA A 82 -4.37 19.52 -3.48
C ALA A 82 -3.70 18.42 -2.64
N HIS A 83 -4.20 17.19 -2.74
CA HIS A 83 -3.64 16.09 -1.98
C HIS A 83 -2.20 15.83 -2.44
N PRO A 84 -1.20 15.82 -1.54
CA PRO A 84 0.21 15.72 -1.92
C PRO A 84 0.57 14.37 -2.56
N PHE A 85 -0.27 13.35 -2.40
CA PHE A 85 0.00 11.97 -2.84
C PHE A 85 -1.05 11.37 -3.77
N TRP A 86 -2.28 11.91 -3.78
CA TRP A 86 -3.42 11.28 -4.46
C TRP A 86 -3.99 12.24 -5.51
N PRO A 87 -4.14 11.83 -6.77
CA PRO A 87 -4.80 12.68 -7.76
C PRO A 87 -6.25 12.95 -7.35
N THR A 88 -6.76 14.14 -7.64
CA THR A 88 -8.16 14.50 -7.39
C THR A 88 -9.08 13.76 -8.36
N PRO A 89 -10.01 12.90 -7.90
CA PRO A 89 -10.89 12.16 -8.77
C PRO A 89 -12.03 13.07 -9.26
N THR A 90 -11.90 13.56 -10.48
CA THR A 90 -12.88 14.44 -11.14
C THR A 90 -13.55 13.76 -12.34
N GLY A 91 -14.70 14.27 -12.78
CA GLY A 91 -15.39 13.79 -13.97
C GLY A 91 -16.33 12.61 -13.73
N THR A 92 -16.60 11.84 -14.79
CA THR A 92 -17.51 10.68 -14.79
C THR A 92 -16.96 9.51 -13.97
N GLU A 93 -17.80 8.54 -13.61
CA GLU A 93 -17.34 7.31 -12.93
C GLU A 93 -16.26 6.58 -13.73
N ALA A 94 -16.44 6.47 -15.05
CA ALA A 94 -15.45 5.85 -15.93
C ALA A 94 -14.11 6.61 -15.92
N ALA A 95 -14.14 7.96 -15.95
CA ALA A 95 -12.93 8.77 -15.86
C ALA A 95 -12.20 8.59 -14.52
N LYS A 96 -12.96 8.51 -13.41
CA LYS A 96 -12.41 8.23 -12.07
C LYS A 96 -11.78 6.84 -12.01
N SER A 97 -12.41 5.84 -12.62
CA SER A 97 -11.86 4.48 -12.72
C SER A 97 -10.58 4.41 -13.54
N ALA A 98 -10.52 5.10 -14.68
CA ALA A 98 -9.29 5.18 -15.48
C ALA A 98 -8.15 5.90 -14.74
N ALA A 99 -8.45 6.98 -14.00
CA ALA A 99 -7.43 7.65 -13.18
C ALA A 99 -6.91 6.78 -12.02
N ALA A 100 -7.81 6.03 -11.37
CA ALA A 100 -7.44 5.09 -10.32
C ALA A 100 -6.60 3.92 -10.86
N GLU A 101 -6.90 3.45 -12.05
CA GLU A 101 -6.13 2.43 -12.78
C GLU A 101 -4.69 2.88 -13.04
N GLN A 102 -4.50 4.10 -13.55
CA GLN A 102 -3.16 4.66 -13.75
C GLN A 102 -2.39 4.73 -12.42
N LEU A 103 -3.05 5.23 -11.37
CA LEU A 103 -2.46 5.32 -10.02
C LEU A 103 -2.05 3.95 -9.47
N PHE A 104 -2.83 2.90 -9.71
CA PHE A 104 -2.50 1.54 -9.30
C PHE A 104 -1.16 1.11 -9.90
N TRP A 105 -0.95 1.32 -11.20
CA TRP A 105 0.29 0.93 -11.87
C TRP A 105 1.46 1.81 -11.45
N ASP A 106 1.25 3.11 -11.29
CA ASP A 106 2.29 4.05 -10.83
C ASP A 106 2.84 3.63 -9.46
N ILE A 107 1.96 3.32 -8.50
CA ILE A 107 2.37 2.86 -7.16
C ILE A 107 2.98 1.47 -7.22
N SER A 108 2.40 0.54 -7.99
CA SER A 108 2.87 -0.84 -8.07
C SER A 108 4.27 -0.92 -8.65
N ASN A 109 4.56 -0.13 -9.69
CA ASN A 109 5.87 -0.07 -10.34
C ASN A 109 6.90 0.70 -9.50
N ALA A 110 6.46 1.68 -8.69
CA ALA A 110 7.33 2.46 -7.80
C ALA A 110 7.47 1.86 -6.39
N ALA A 111 6.92 0.66 -6.14
CA ALA A 111 6.95 0.03 -4.82
C ALA A 111 8.38 -0.35 -4.42
N VAL A 112 8.87 0.22 -3.32
CA VAL A 112 10.20 -0.07 -2.76
C VAL A 112 10.13 -0.87 -1.46
N TRP A 113 8.92 -1.03 -0.91
CA TRP A 113 8.66 -1.78 0.31
C TRP A 113 7.41 -2.60 0.10
N ARG A 114 7.50 -3.90 0.41
CA ARG A 114 6.44 -4.88 0.18
C ARG A 114 6.47 -5.90 1.31
N ASN A 115 5.33 -6.17 1.94
CA ASN A 115 5.26 -7.09 3.07
C ASN A 115 3.89 -7.77 3.15
N VAL A 116 3.91 -8.99 3.67
CA VAL A 116 2.77 -9.82 4.05
C VAL A 116 2.85 -9.99 5.56
N HIS A 117 1.85 -9.49 6.28
CA HIS A 117 1.88 -9.49 7.73
C HIS A 117 0.48 -9.54 8.32
N TRP A 118 0.41 -9.88 9.60
CA TRP A 118 -0.82 -9.76 10.38
C TRP A 118 -1.16 -8.29 10.62
N MET A 119 -2.29 -7.83 10.08
CA MET A 119 -2.85 -6.52 10.43
C MET A 119 -3.54 -6.56 11.81
N ASN A 120 -4.12 -7.71 12.15
CA ASN A 120 -4.71 -8.02 13.45
C ASN A 120 -4.73 -9.56 13.61
N ALA A 121 -5.25 -10.06 14.73
CA ALA A 121 -5.26 -11.50 15.05
C ALA A 121 -5.98 -12.40 14.03
N ALA A 122 -6.83 -11.84 13.15
CA ALA A 122 -7.63 -12.60 12.19
C ALA A 122 -7.34 -12.26 10.72
N THR A 123 -6.51 -11.25 10.44
CA THR A 123 -6.36 -10.69 9.08
C THR A 123 -4.91 -10.62 8.66
N VAL A 124 -4.54 -11.42 7.66
CA VAL A 124 -3.30 -11.26 6.90
C VAL A 124 -3.52 -10.24 5.78
N VAL A 125 -2.56 -9.35 5.60
CA VAL A 125 -2.57 -8.34 4.55
C VAL A 125 -1.29 -8.35 3.74
N TYR A 126 -1.40 -8.04 2.46
CA TYR A 126 -0.29 -7.63 1.61
C TYR A 126 -0.32 -6.11 1.47
N GLU A 127 0.81 -5.48 1.76
CA GLU A 127 1.02 -4.04 1.61
C GLU A 127 2.17 -3.78 0.65
N ILE A 128 1.99 -2.77 -0.20
CA ILE A 128 3.06 -2.17 -0.97
C ILE A 128 3.13 -0.68 -0.68
N ARG A 129 4.35 -0.14 -0.63
CA ARG A 129 4.61 1.28 -0.43
C ARG A 129 5.71 1.76 -1.35
N ASN A 130 5.52 2.95 -1.91
CA ASN A 130 6.56 3.64 -2.66
C ASN A 130 7.54 4.34 -1.72
N ALA A 131 8.54 5.00 -2.28
CA ALA A 131 9.61 5.62 -1.49
C ALA A 131 9.14 6.83 -0.65
N ALA A 132 8.04 7.48 -1.02
CA ALA A 132 7.39 8.51 -0.21
C ALA A 132 6.54 7.93 0.93
N GLY A 133 6.42 6.60 1.02
CA GLY A 133 5.81 5.88 2.13
C GLY A 133 4.32 5.61 2.00
N TYR A 134 3.65 6.15 0.98
CA TYR A 134 2.25 5.84 0.68
C TYR A 134 2.14 4.62 -0.24
N GLY A 135 0.95 4.03 -0.31
CA GLY A 135 0.74 2.88 -1.19
C GLY A 135 -0.63 2.24 -1.07
N MET A 136 -0.68 0.91 -1.10
CA MET A 136 -1.92 0.13 -1.23
C MET A 136 -1.91 -1.13 -0.38
N ARG A 137 -3.10 -1.59 0.04
CA ARG A 137 -3.29 -2.77 0.87
C ARG A 137 -4.38 -3.71 0.34
N TRP A 138 -4.11 -5.00 0.42
CA TRP A 138 -5.08 -6.07 0.23
C TRP A 138 -5.09 -6.99 1.45
N SER A 139 -6.25 -7.54 1.80
CA SER A 139 -6.30 -8.73 2.67
C SER A 139 -6.49 -9.96 1.80
N PHE A 140 -6.03 -11.11 2.26
CA PHE A 140 -6.27 -12.36 1.56
C PHE A 140 -6.25 -13.53 2.55
N ALA A 141 -7.15 -14.50 2.31
CA ALA A 141 -7.09 -15.84 2.92
C ALA A 141 -6.57 -16.86 1.89
N ASP A 142 -6.85 -16.60 0.61
CA ASP A 142 -6.36 -17.32 -0.55
C ASP A 142 -5.68 -16.30 -1.48
N VAL A 143 -4.49 -16.64 -1.98
CA VAL A 143 -3.69 -15.79 -2.87
C VAL A 143 -4.36 -15.55 -4.22
N GLU A 144 -5.29 -16.42 -4.63
CA GLU A 144 -6.09 -16.26 -5.86
C GLU A 144 -7.20 -15.21 -5.67
N CYS A 145 -7.68 -15.00 -4.43
CA CYS A 145 -8.84 -14.19 -4.11
C CYS A 145 -8.53 -13.03 -3.14
N PRO A 146 -7.62 -12.10 -3.48
CA PRO A 146 -7.36 -10.95 -2.62
C PRO A 146 -8.54 -9.98 -2.61
N VAL A 147 -8.65 -9.21 -1.53
CA VAL A 147 -9.64 -8.14 -1.37
C VAL A 147 -8.92 -6.82 -1.17
N PHE A 148 -9.12 -5.87 -2.08
CA PHE A 148 -8.55 -4.53 -1.92
C PHE A 148 -9.16 -3.82 -0.71
N ARG A 149 -8.31 -3.34 0.19
CA ARG A 149 -8.72 -2.68 1.45
C ARG A 149 -8.57 -1.17 1.42
N GLY A 150 -7.75 -0.63 0.51
CA GLY A 150 -7.63 0.80 0.28
C GLY A 150 -6.20 1.28 0.12
N PHE A 151 -6.08 2.59 -0.02
CA PHE A 151 -4.81 3.29 -0.05
C PHE A 151 -4.24 3.48 1.35
N LEU A 152 -2.93 3.60 1.40
CA LEU A 152 -2.14 3.79 2.60
C LEU A 152 -1.54 5.18 2.57
N GLU A 153 -1.89 6.01 3.54
CA GLU A 153 -1.15 7.25 3.76
C GLU A 153 0.32 6.94 4.08
N PRO A 154 1.24 7.88 3.82
CA PRO A 154 2.57 7.78 4.37
C PRO A 154 2.47 7.54 5.87
N PHE A 155 3.44 6.82 6.42
CA PHE A 155 3.60 6.82 7.86
C PHE A 155 3.63 8.27 8.33
N PRO A 156 2.93 8.60 9.44
CA PRO A 156 3.01 9.94 9.97
C PRO A 156 4.48 10.26 10.19
N HIS A 157 4.99 11.17 9.36
CA HIS A 157 6.11 11.96 9.77
C HIS A 157 5.67 12.59 11.10
N TRP A 158 6.51 12.42 12.11
CA TRP A 158 6.63 13.36 13.20
C TRP A 158 6.55 14.78 12.61
N HIS A 159 5.41 15.44 12.65
CA HIS A 159 5.39 16.90 12.58
C HIS A 159 5.52 17.40 14.02
N THR A 160 6.66 17.16 14.66
CA THR A 160 7.10 17.94 15.83
C THR A 160 8.61 17.79 16.01
N ARG A 161 9.30 18.93 16.17
CA ARG A 161 10.75 19.12 16.44
C ARG A 161 11.70 19.29 15.25
N ALA A 162 11.30 20.06 14.23
CA ALA A 162 12.29 20.78 13.40
C ALA A 162 11.91 22.24 13.12
N SER A 163 11.03 22.83 13.95
CA SER A 163 10.69 24.26 13.88
C SER A 163 10.49 24.90 15.26
N GLN A 164 11.20 24.40 16.28
CA GLN A 164 11.21 24.99 17.62
C GLN A 164 12.62 25.19 18.21
N ASP A 165 13.67 25.14 17.38
CA ASP A 165 15.01 25.61 17.76
C ASP A 165 15.42 26.79 16.85
N SER A 166 14.57 27.80 16.83
CA SER A 166 14.91 29.14 16.32
C SER A 166 14.28 30.18 17.24
N ILE A 167 14.78 30.23 18.47
CA ILE A 167 15.00 31.44 19.28
C ILE A 167 16.26 31.19 20.10
#